data_AF-A0A967TFL7-F1
#
_entry.id   AF-A0A967TFL7-F1
#
_cell.length_a   1.000
_cell.length_b   1.000
_cell.length_c   1.000
_cell.angle_alpha   90.00
_cell.angle_beta   90.00
_cell.angle_gamma   90.00
#
_symmetry.space_group_name_H-M   'P 1'
#
loop_
_entity.id
_entity.type
_entity.pdbx_description
1 polymer ?
#
loop_
_entity_poly.entity_id
_entity_poly.type
_entity_poly.pdbx_seq_one_letter_code
_entity_poly.pdbx_strand_id
1 'polypeptide(L)'
;MRFIEVDEYQHFSHIRLNRLQTIRSTSWRPVYPIHFWENILTRRVNKPYRDLDPPHRDEQRAYLDELRDRLPVLYGLKRTIRIDEFTLKEIGLKVVNELISD
;
A
#
# COMPACT_ATOMS: atom_id res chain seq x y z
N MET A 1 -2.36 5.12 18.75
CA MET A 1 -2.98 4.01 18.01
C MET A 1 -2.62 4.17 16.55
N ARG A 2 -1.81 3.25 15.98
CA ARG A 2 -1.59 3.11 14.53
C ARG A 2 -2.59 2.05 14.07
N PHE A 3 -3.23 2.21 12.92
CA PHE A 3 -4.19 1.23 12.39
C PHE A 3 -3.48 0.31 11.40
N ILE A 4 -3.82 -0.98 11.41
CA ILE A 4 -3.42 -1.94 10.37
C ILE A 4 -4.69 -2.28 9.60
N GLU A 5 -4.69 -1.99 8.32
CA GLU A 5 -5.72 -2.37 7.37
C GLU A 5 -5.21 -3.57 6.57
N VAL A 6 -6.00 -4.63 6.56
CA VAL A 6 -5.74 -5.81 5.73
C VAL A 6 -6.55 -5.66 4.46
N ASP A 7 -5.89 -5.76 3.31
CA ASP A 7 -6.55 -5.59 2.01
C ASP A 7 -6.21 -6.70 1.02
N GLU A 8 -6.96 -6.77 -0.07
CA GLU A 8 -6.79 -7.78 -1.10
C GLU A 8 -5.48 -7.56 -1.86
N TYR A 9 -4.81 -8.67 -2.20
CA TYR A 9 -3.47 -8.66 -2.79
C TYR A 9 -3.36 -7.81 -4.08
N GLN A 10 -4.46 -7.65 -4.83
CA GLN A 10 -4.54 -6.88 -6.07
C GLN A 10 -4.31 -5.36 -5.90
N HIS A 11 -4.47 -4.84 -4.68
CA HIS A 11 -4.15 -3.44 -4.37
C HIS A 11 -2.64 -3.17 -4.32
N PHE A 12 -1.81 -4.21 -4.28
CA PHE A 12 -0.36 -4.13 -4.12
C PHE A 12 0.38 -4.42 -5.45
N SER A 13 -0.11 -3.82 -6.55
CA SER A 13 0.39 -4.02 -7.92
C SER A 13 1.59 -3.13 -8.29
N HIS A 14 2.28 -3.45 -9.38
CA HIS A 14 3.35 -2.60 -9.93
C HIS A 14 2.89 -1.18 -10.31
N ILE A 15 1.65 -1.04 -10.80
CA ILE A 15 1.06 0.25 -11.15
C ILE A 15 0.91 1.09 -9.88
N ARG A 16 0.49 0.48 -8.76
CA ARG A 16 0.42 1.16 -7.47
C ARG A 16 1.79 1.65 -7.01
N LEU A 17 2.82 0.81 -7.09
CA LEU A 17 4.18 1.19 -6.72
C LEU A 17 4.71 2.37 -7.55
N ASN A 18 4.53 2.31 -8.88
CA ASN A 18 4.92 3.41 -9.78
C ASN A 18 4.20 4.72 -9.42
N ARG A 19 2.92 4.63 -9.06
CA ARG A 19 2.15 5.79 -8.63
C ARG A 19 2.71 6.40 -7.34
N LEU A 20 2.97 5.58 -6.33
CA LEU A 20 3.58 6.01 -5.06
C LEU A 20 4.96 6.67 -5.28
N GLN A 21 5.79 6.11 -6.16
CA GLN A 21 7.08 6.68 -6.52
C GLN A 21 6.94 8.04 -7.23
N THR A 22 5.93 8.22 -8.08
CA THR A 22 5.68 9.48 -8.78
C THR A 22 5.27 10.60 -7.81
N ILE A 23 4.44 10.29 -6.82
CA ILE A 23 3.95 11.30 -5.88
C ILE A 23 4.94 11.61 -4.73
N ARG A 24 6.04 10.87 -4.62
CA ARG A 24 7.03 10.99 -3.53
C ARG A 24 7.68 12.36 -3.41
N SER A 25 7.82 13.08 -4.51
CA SER A 25 8.44 14.41 -4.55
C SER A 25 7.42 15.53 -4.47
N THR A 26 6.13 15.22 -4.48
CA THR A 26 5.07 16.22 -4.41
C THR A 26 4.85 16.69 -2.98
N SER A 27 4.05 17.74 -2.81
CA SER A 27 3.55 18.15 -1.48
C SER A 27 2.69 17.06 -0.81
N TRP A 28 2.24 16.07 -1.59
CA TRP A 28 1.41 14.95 -1.18
C TRP A 28 2.19 13.64 -1.21
N ARG A 29 3.27 13.59 -0.43
CA ARG A 29 4.10 12.39 -0.33
C ARG A 29 3.30 11.22 0.24
N PRO A 30 3.60 9.97 -0.16
CA PRO A 30 3.03 8.79 0.48
C PRO A 30 3.15 8.88 1.99
N VAL A 31 2.06 8.55 2.69
CA VAL A 31 2.03 8.51 4.16
C VAL A 31 2.99 7.42 4.70
N TYR A 32 3.27 6.41 3.87
CA TYR A 32 4.19 5.33 4.15
C TYR A 32 5.50 5.45 3.40
N PRO A 33 6.63 5.07 4.01
CA PRO A 33 7.89 5.00 3.30
C PRO A 33 7.79 4.01 2.13
N ILE A 34 8.23 4.45 0.95
CA ILE A 34 8.22 3.62 -0.27
C ILE A 34 9.05 2.34 -0.08
N HIS A 35 10.10 2.38 0.75
CA HIS A 35 10.90 1.20 1.06
C HIS A 35 10.10 0.06 1.71
N PHE A 36 9.00 0.36 2.43
CA PHE A 36 8.09 -0.67 2.93
C PHE A 36 7.49 -1.44 1.76
N TRP A 37 7.03 -0.71 0.75
CA TRP A 37 6.45 -1.32 -0.46
C TRP A 37 7.49 -2.07 -1.28
N GLU A 38 8.70 -1.54 -1.39
CA GLU A 38 9.78 -2.17 -2.17
C GLU A 38 10.34 -3.43 -1.49
N ASN A 39 10.42 -3.47 -0.16
CA ASN A 39 11.06 -4.58 0.58
C ASN A 39 10.07 -5.62 1.09
N ILE A 40 8.86 -5.21 1.48
CA ILE A 40 7.87 -6.11 2.08
C ILE A 40 6.97 -6.73 1.00
N LEU A 41 6.72 -6.01 -0.09
CA LEU A 41 5.81 -6.45 -1.16
C LEU A 41 6.55 -6.87 -2.42
N THR A 42 7.87 -7.07 -2.38
CA THR A 42 8.72 -7.35 -3.55
C THR A 42 8.25 -8.58 -4.34
N ARG A 43 7.71 -9.61 -3.66
CA ARG A 43 7.16 -10.82 -4.31
C ARG A 43 5.81 -10.57 -5.00
N ARG A 44 5.09 -9.51 -4.64
CA ARG A 44 3.75 -9.13 -5.13
C ARG A 44 3.82 -8.39 -6.46
N VAL A 45 4.83 -7.53 -6.60
CA VAL A 45 5.04 -6.67 -7.78
C VAL A 45 5.25 -7.47 -9.06
N ASN A 46 5.81 -8.68 -8.96
CA ASN A 46 6.14 -9.54 -10.11
C ASN A 46 5.00 -10.45 -10.59
N LYS A 47 3.87 -10.54 -9.87
CA LYS A 47 2.69 -11.33 -10.27
C LYS A 47 1.35 -10.65 -9.99
N PRO A 48 1.08 -9.41 -10.47
CA PRO A 48 -0.29 -8.98 -10.53
C PRO A 48 -0.95 -9.78 -11.66
N TYR A 49 -1.90 -10.65 -11.32
CA TYR A 49 -2.97 -10.98 -12.24
C TYR A 49 -3.51 -9.64 -12.75
N ARG A 50 -3.20 -9.29 -14.01
CA ARG A 50 -3.67 -8.04 -14.59
C ARG A 50 -5.16 -8.17 -14.78
N ASP A 51 -5.91 -7.46 -13.95
CA ASP A 51 -7.35 -7.31 -14.11
C ASP A 51 -7.55 -6.19 -15.14
N LEU A 52 -7.61 -6.58 -16.42
CA LEU A 52 -7.67 -5.67 -17.56
C LEU A 52 -9.10 -5.29 -17.97
N ASP A 53 -10.12 -5.83 -17.28
CA ASP A 53 -11.51 -5.59 -17.61
C ASP A 53 -12.28 -4.98 -16.42
N PRO A 54 -12.74 -3.70 -16.50
CA PRO A 54 -12.67 -2.84 -17.67
C PRO A 54 -11.23 -2.35 -17.95
N PRO A 55 -10.99 -1.82 -19.16
CA PRO A 55 -9.69 -1.25 -19.50
C PRO A 55 -9.17 -0.30 -18.43
N HIS A 56 -7.89 -0.43 -18.10
CA HIS A 56 -7.18 0.38 -17.11
C HIS A 56 -7.67 0.23 -15.66
N ARG A 57 -8.33 -0.87 -15.30
CA ARG A 57 -8.83 -1.08 -13.93
C ARG A 57 -7.70 -0.98 -12.88
N ASP A 58 -6.51 -1.50 -13.16
CA ASP A 58 -5.38 -1.41 -12.22
C ASP A 58 -4.92 0.04 -12.00
N GLU A 59 -4.92 0.88 -13.04
CA GLU A 59 -4.62 2.30 -12.95
C GLU A 59 -5.70 3.04 -12.17
N GLN A 60 -6.97 2.73 -12.40
CA GLN A 60 -8.09 3.28 -11.64
C GLN A 60 -7.99 2.89 -10.16
N ARG A 61 -7.71 1.61 -9.88
CA ARG A 61 -7.50 1.07 -8.52
C ARG A 61 -6.33 1.80 -7.85
N ALA A 62 -5.19 1.93 -8.52
CA ALA A 62 -4.03 2.65 -8.02
C ALA A 62 -4.32 4.13 -7.73
N TYR A 63 -5.17 4.80 -8.53
CA TYR A 63 -5.60 6.16 -8.26
C TYR A 63 -6.52 6.24 -7.02
N LEU A 64 -7.51 5.35 -6.91
CA LEU A 64 -8.41 5.30 -5.75
C LEU A 64 -7.66 4.96 -4.45
N ASP A 65 -6.71 4.05 -4.52
CA ASP A 65 -5.86 3.71 -3.38
C ASP A 65 -5.01 4.90 -2.92
N GLU A 66 -4.63 5.80 -3.83
CA GLU A 66 -3.91 7.03 -3.46
C GLU A 66 -4.80 7.94 -2.63
N LEU A 67 -6.07 8.07 -3.02
CA LEU A 67 -7.04 8.84 -2.27
C LEU A 67 -7.32 8.19 -0.90
N ARG A 68 -7.45 6.86 -0.86
CA ARG A 68 -7.64 6.11 0.40
C ARG A 68 -6.50 6.31 1.38
N ASP A 69 -5.26 6.24 0.92
CA ASP A 69 -4.08 6.45 1.77
C ASP A 69 -4.03 7.87 2.37
N ARG A 70 -4.74 8.84 1.77
CA ARG A 70 -4.85 10.21 2.28
C ARG A 70 -5.94 10.37 3.34
N LEU A 71 -6.98 9.53 3.34
CA LEU A 71 -8.11 9.65 4.26
C LEU A 71 -7.64 9.72 5.72
N PRO A 72 -6.73 8.85 6.21
CA PRO A 72 -6.27 8.96 7.59
C PRO A 72 -5.74 10.35 7.95
N VAL A 73 -4.92 10.95 7.08
CA VAL A 73 -4.37 12.29 7.31
C VAL A 73 -5.46 13.37 7.28
N LEU A 74 -6.36 13.31 6.30
CA LEU A 74 -7.45 14.28 6.15
C LEU A 74 -8.43 14.27 7.32
N TYR A 75 -8.64 13.11 7.95
CA TYR A 75 -9.51 12.94 9.11
C TYR A 75 -8.77 13.07 10.46
N GLY A 76 -7.49 13.46 10.45
CA GLY A 76 -6.70 13.59 11.69
C GLY A 76 -6.38 12.25 12.37
N LEU A 77 -6.54 11.13 11.68
CA LEU A 77 -6.17 9.81 12.14
C LEU A 77 -4.66 9.62 12.05
N LYS A 78 -4.12 8.77 12.93
CA LYS A 78 -2.72 8.34 12.82
C LYS A 78 -2.54 7.49 11.56
N ARG A 79 -1.30 7.40 11.09
CA ARG A 79 -0.93 6.62 9.89
C ARG A 79 -1.53 5.20 9.96
N THR A 80 -2.22 4.77 8.89
CA THR A 80 -2.82 3.42 8.72
C THR A 80 -2.02 2.53 7.76
N ILE A 81 -1.35 1.47 8.25
CA ILE A 81 -0.55 0.58 7.40
C ILE A 81 -1.48 -0.35 6.65
N ARG A 82 -1.34 -0.39 5.33
CA ARG A 82 -2.04 -1.35 4.48
C ARG A 82 -1.10 -2.50 4.14
N ILE A 83 -1.55 -3.72 4.39
CA ILE A 83 -0.82 -4.96 4.14
C ILE A 83 -1.80 -5.99 3.63
N ASP A 84 -1.40 -6.86 2.71
CA ASP A 84 -2.29 -7.94 2.31
C ASP A 84 -2.24 -9.12 3.28
N GLU A 85 -3.26 -9.97 3.21
CA GLU A 85 -3.42 -11.12 4.10
C GLU A 85 -2.27 -12.13 4.10
N PHE A 86 -1.63 -12.41 2.94
CA PHE A 86 -0.56 -13.42 2.90
C PHE A 86 0.75 -12.83 3.39
N THR A 87 0.97 -11.52 3.19
CA THR A 87 2.14 -10.82 3.71
C THR A 87 2.03 -10.72 5.23
N LEU A 88 0.83 -10.41 5.75
CA LEU A 88 0.58 -10.44 7.19
C LEU A 88 0.82 -11.84 7.80
N LYS A 89 0.42 -12.91 7.10
CA LYS A 89 0.67 -14.29 7.51
C LYS A 89 2.17 -14.66 7.48
N GLU A 90 2.91 -14.22 6.46
CA GLU A 90 4.33 -14.54 6.28
C GLU A 90 5.22 -13.87 7.33
N ILE A 91 5.00 -12.57 7.59
CA ILE A 91 5.85 -11.80 8.50
C ILE A 91 5.34 -11.90 9.96
N GLY A 92 4.07 -12.24 10.15
CA GLY A 92 3.43 -12.37 11.45
C GLY A 92 3.14 -11.02 12.12
N LEU A 93 2.07 -11.00 12.93
CA LEU A 93 1.62 -9.80 13.69
C LEU A 93 2.70 -9.21 14.60
N LYS A 94 3.58 -10.04 15.16
CA LYS A 94 4.63 -9.60 16.10
C LYS A 94 5.68 -8.73 15.41
N VAL A 95 6.16 -9.15 14.23
CA VAL A 95 7.15 -8.38 13.46
C VAL A 95 6.52 -7.11 12.90
N VAL A 96 5.27 -7.17 12.47
CA VAL A 96 4.53 -5.98 12.06
C VAL A 96 4.45 -4.97 13.22
N ASN A 97 4.18 -5.43 14.45
CA ASN A 97 4.19 -4.55 15.63
C ASN A 97 5.56 -3.94 15.93
N GLU A 98 6.66 -4.67 15.71
CA GLU A 98 8.02 -4.16 15.88
C GLU A 98 8.36 -3.10 14.82
N LEU A 99 8.07 -3.36 13.54
CA LEU A 99 8.21 -2.38 12.43
C LEU A 99 7.34 -1.12 12.62
N ILE A 100 6.26 -1.25 13.40
CA ILE A 100 5.33 -0.18 13.76
C ILE A 100 5.79 0.59 15.00
N SER A 101 6.78 0.11 15.73
CA SER A 101 7.22 0.77 16.97
C SER A 101 8.36 1.77 16.72
N ASP A 102 9.09 1.63 15.62
CA ASP A 102 10.00 2.64 15.07
C ASP A 102 9.27 3.79 14.33
#